data_AF-E4SAJ4-F1
#
_entry.id   AF-E4SAJ4-F1
#
_cell.length_a   1.000
_cell.length_b   1.000
_cell.length_c   1.000
_cell.angle_alpha   90.00
_cell.angle_beta   90.00
_cell.angle_gamma   90.00
#
_symmetry.space_group_name_H-M   'P 1'
#
loop_
_entity.id
_entity.type
_entity.pdbx_description
1 polymer ?
#
loop_
_entity_poly.entity_id
_entity_poly.type
_entity_poly.pdbx_seq_one_letter_code
_entity_poly.pdbx_strand_id
1 'polypeptide(L)' 'MRKKIIDALEELLEEKIAEIIDFVEYLKIKEIKNKENKETYEWLSHDAEWPEYEWGEKGLPECKKVKFISEIGLLIKEA' A
#
# COMPACT_ATOMS: atom_id res chain seq x y z
N MET A 1 -0.99 -54.32 0.24
CA MET A 1 -1.67 -53.35 -0.64
C MET A 1 -2.48 -52.32 0.15
N ARG A 2 -3.39 -52.73 1.06
CA ARG A 2 -4.14 -51.81 1.94
C ARG A 2 -3.28 -50.82 2.76
N LYS A 3 -2.18 -51.28 3.35
CA LYS A 3 -1.31 -50.44 4.20
C LYS A 3 -0.75 -49.21 3.45
N LYS A 4 -0.19 -49.45 2.26
CA LYS A 4 0.30 -48.39 1.35
C LYS A 4 -0.75 -47.36 0.92
N ILE A 5 -2.03 -47.77 0.84
CA ILE A 5 -3.14 -46.87 0.47
C ILE A 5 -3.50 -45.97 1.66
N ILE A 6 -3.43 -46.50 2.89
CA ILE A 6 -3.68 -45.73 4.11
C ILE A 6 -2.54 -44.73 4.32
N ASP A 7 -1.29 -45.17 4.23
CA ASP A 7 -0.11 -44.30 4.39
C ASP A 7 -0.14 -43.12 3.38
N ALA A 8 -0.50 -43.40 2.11
CA ALA A 8 -0.63 -42.36 1.08
C ALA A 8 -1.81 -41.40 1.31
N LEU A 9 -2.89 -41.86 1.96
CA LEU A 9 -4.02 -41.01 2.33
C LEU A 9 -3.69 -40.10 3.52
N GLU A 10 -2.88 -40.59 4.46
CA GLU A 10 -2.40 -39.82 5.61
C GLU A 10 -1.43 -38.71 5.16
N GLU A 11 -0.47 -39.02 4.29
CA GLU A 11 0.42 -37.99 3.70
C GLU A 11 -0.36 -36.92 2.93
N LEU A 12 -1.34 -37.32 2.10
CA LEU A 12 -2.16 -36.38 1.34
C LEU A 12 -3.01 -35.48 2.25
N LEU A 13 -3.45 -35.98 3.40
CA LEU A 13 -4.15 -35.19 4.42
C LEU A 13 -3.22 -34.19 5.10
N GLU A 14 -1.99 -34.59 5.43
CA GLU A 14 -0.99 -33.68 6.02
C GLU A 14 -0.59 -32.55 5.06
N GLU A 15 -0.35 -32.86 3.78
CA GLU A 15 -0.05 -31.83 2.77
C GLU A 15 -1.21 -30.83 2.60
N LYS A 16 -2.45 -31.32 2.60
CA LYS A 16 -3.64 -30.47 2.51
C LYS A 16 -3.83 -29.61 3.75
N ILE A 17 -3.50 -30.14 4.93
CA ILE A 17 -3.52 -29.37 6.18
C ILE A 17 -2.46 -28.25 6.13
N ALA A 18 -1.26 -28.54 5.62
CA ALA A 18 -0.21 -27.53 5.45
C ALA A 18 -0.64 -26.41 4.49
N GLU A 19 -1.21 -26.75 3.32
CA GLU A 19 -1.76 -25.75 2.38
C GLU A 19 -2.82 -24.85 3.03
N ILE A 20 -3.70 -25.42 3.86
CA ILE A 20 -4.73 -24.67 4.57
C ILE A 20 -4.11 -23.71 5.61
N ILE A 21 -3.10 -24.16 6.35
CA ILE A 21 -2.38 -23.32 7.32
C ILE A 21 -1.71 -22.15 6.62
N ASP A 22 -0.98 -22.39 5.54
CA ASP A 22 -0.31 -21.36 4.74
C ASP A 22 -1.31 -20.33 4.21
N PHE A 23 -2.48 -20.79 3.74
CA PHE A 23 -3.54 -19.90 3.26
C PHE A 23 -4.12 -19.03 4.39
N VAL A 24 -4.31 -19.60 5.58
CA VAL A 24 -4.79 -18.85 6.76
C VAL A 24 -3.75 -17.81 7.21
N GLU A 25 -2.46 -18.14 7.20
CA GLU A 25 -1.39 -17.19 7.51
C GLU A 25 -1.32 -16.06 6.49
N TYR A 26 -1.43 -16.37 5.20
CA TYR A 26 -1.51 -15.38 4.14
C TYR A 26 -2.68 -14.41 4.35
N LEU A 27 -3.86 -14.91 4.71
CA LEU A 27 -5.04 -14.07 4.98
C LEU A 27 -4.80 -13.12 6.16
N LYS A 28 -4.14 -13.58 7.24
CA LYS A 28 -3.78 -12.72 8.39
C LYS A 28 -2.82 -11.61 7.99
N ILE A 29 -1.77 -11.92 7.23
CA ILE A 29 -0.80 -10.92 6.75
C ILE A 29 -1.48 -9.89 5.86
N LYS A 30 -2.38 -10.34 4.98
CA LYS A 30 -3.15 -9.47 4.08
C LYS A 30 -4.09 -8.55 4.86
N GLU A 31 -4.73 -9.03 5.91
CA GLU A 31 -5.61 -8.24 6.77
C GLU A 31 -4.83 -7.14 7.51
N ILE A 32 -3.66 -7.47 8.06
CA ILE A 32 -2.76 -6.49 8.71
C ILE A 32 -2.36 -5.38 7.72
N LYS A 33 -1.87 -5.76 6.53
CA LYS A 33 -1.48 -4.79 5.48
C LYS A 33 -2.64 -3.91 5.03
N ASN A 34 -3.84 -4.47 4.89
CA ASN A 34 -5.01 -3.70 4.50
C ASN A 34 -5.45 -2.72 5.59
N LYS A 35 -5.27 -3.08 6.87
CA LYS A 35 -5.58 -2.20 7.99
C LYS A 35 -4.63 -0.99 8.05
N GLU A 36 -3.32 -1.21 7.90
CA GLU A 36 -2.32 -0.13 7.84
C GLU A 36 -2.57 0.83 6.67
N ASN A 37 -2.93 0.28 5.51
CA ASN A 37 -3.26 1.11 4.34
C ASN A 37 -4.53 1.93 4.56
N LYS A 38 -5.54 1.38 5.24
CA LYS A 38 -6.82 2.06 5.46
C LYS A 38 -6.66 3.34 6.29
N GLU A 39 -5.89 3.30 7.38
CA GLU A 39 -5.61 4.49 8.20
C GLU A 39 -4.83 5.56 7.41
N THR A 40 -3.91 5.13 6.55
CA THR A 40 -3.12 6.04 5.69
C THR A 40 -4.00 6.74 4.64
N TYR A 41 -4.91 6.00 4.00
CA TYR A 41 -5.84 6.57 3.02
C TYR A 41 -6.88 7.47 3.69
N GLU A 42 -7.39 7.10 4.87
CA GLU A 42 -8.35 7.91 5.62
C GLU A 42 -7.77 9.28 5.98
N TRP A 43 -6.49 9.35 6.39
CA TRP A 43 -5.80 10.63 6.64
C TRP A 43 -5.66 11.50 5.38
N LEU A 44 -5.33 10.90 4.23
CA LEU A 44 -5.18 11.62 2.95
C LEU A 44 -6.53 12.10 2.39
N SER A 45 -7.60 11.35 2.65
CA SER A 45 -8.95 11.63 2.16
C SER A 45 -9.78 12.49 3.10
N HIS A 46 -9.24 12.89 4.25
CA HIS A 46 -9.95 13.75 5.17
C HIS A 46 -10.01 15.16 4.57
N ASP A 47 -11.20 15.56 4.12
CA ASP A 47 -11.52 16.95 3.78
C ASP A 47 -11.48 17.78 5.07
N ALA A 48 -10.27 18.07 5.54
CA ALA A 48 -10.06 19.02 6.61
C ALA A 48 -10.25 20.42 6.03
N GLU A 49 -11.20 21.17 6.60
CA GLU A 49 -11.30 22.61 6.40
C GLU A 49 -10.10 23.26 7.09
N TRP A 50 -8.97 23.32 6.39
CA TRP A 50 -7.79 24.03 6.85
C TRP A 50 -8.08 25.53 6.82
N PRO A 51 -7.69 26.29 7.86
CA PRO A 51 -7.77 27.74 7.81
C PRO A 51 -6.95 28.26 6.62
N GLU A 52 -7.36 29.40 6.07
CA GLU A 52 -6.59 30.05 5.00
C GLU A 52 -5.14 30.28 5.47
N TYR A 53 -4.18 29.89 4.63
CA TYR A 53 -2.77 30.06 4.95
C TYR A 53 -2.39 31.54 4.83
N GLU A 54 -2.01 32.15 5.95
CA GLU A 54 -1.53 33.53 5.98
C GLU A 54 -0.09 33.61 5.44
N TRP A 55 0.06 34.11 4.21
CA TRP A 55 1.36 34.28 3.54
C TRP A 55 2.26 35.40 4.12
N GLY A 56 1.83 36.04 5.22
CA GLY A 56 2.49 37.22 5.80
C GLY A 56 2.35 38.47 4.92
N GLU A 57 2.97 39.57 5.34
CA GLU A 57 2.82 40.90 4.69
C GLU A 57 3.22 40.94 3.21
N LYS A 58 4.07 40.02 2.75
CA LYS A 58 4.57 39.95 1.38
C LYS A 58 3.68 39.12 0.45
N GLY A 59 2.67 38.43 0.98
CA GLY A 59 1.77 37.60 0.18
C GLY A 59 2.45 36.37 -0.42
N LEU A 60 1.73 35.72 -1.34
CA LEU A 60 2.21 34.54 -2.08
C LEU A 60 3.55 34.86 -2.77
N PRO A 61 4.61 34.07 -2.58
CA PRO A 61 5.87 34.29 -3.27
C PRO A 61 5.71 34.17 -4.79
N GLU A 62 6.48 34.96 -5.54
CA GLU A 62 6.50 34.86 -7.00
C GLU A 62 7.05 33.49 -7.44
N CYS A 63 6.14 32.61 -7.90
CA CYS A 63 6.50 31.29 -8.40
C CYS A 63 7.14 31.39 -9.80
N LYS A 64 8.28 30.71 -10.00
CA LYS A 64 8.86 30.52 -11.33
C LYS A 64 8.08 29.48 -12.12
N LYS A 65 7.85 29.72 -13.42
CA LYS A 65 7.22 28.73 -14.31
C LYS A 65 8.18 27.57 -14.54
N VAL A 66 7.78 26.38 -14.12
CA VAL A 66 8.51 25.12 -14.35
C VAL A 66 7.76 24.22 -15.31
N LYS A 67 8.51 23.48 -16.14
CA LYS A 67 7.98 22.40 -16.98
C LYS A 67 8.59 21.09 -16.51
N PHE A 68 7.75 20.13 -16.13
CA PHE A 68 8.22 18.78 -15.82
C PHE A 68 8.36 17.95 -17.09
N ILE A 69 9.50 17.26 -17.24
CA ILE A 69 9.75 16.26 -18.28
C ILE A 69 10.20 14.99 -17.56
N SER A 70 9.50 13.87 -17.74
CA SER A 70 9.74 12.62 -17.01
C SER A 70 11.17 12.09 -17.11
N GLU A 71 11.84 12.34 -18.23
CA GLU A 71 13.20 11.86 -18.52
C GLU A 71 14.30 12.74 -17.94
N ILE A 72 13.99 14.01 -17.62
CA ILE A 72 15.00 15.06 -17.30
C ILE A 72 14.73 15.71 -15.93
N GLY A 73 13.49 15.67 -15.45
CA GLY A 73 13.04 16.33 -14.24
C GLY A 73 12.43 17.71 -14.50
N LEU A 74 12.58 18.62 -13.53
CA LEU A 74 12.00 19.97 -13.57
C LEU A 74 12.91 20.92 -14.36
N LEU A 75 12.40 21.44 -15.48
CA LEU A 75 13.02 22.53 -16.22
C LEU A 75 12.45 23.86 -15.74
N ILE A 76 13.28 24.67 -15.10
CA ILE A 76 12.95 26.05 -14.76
C ILE A 76 13.19 26.89 -16.01
N LYS A 77 12.14 27.53 -16.55
CA LYS A 77 12.34 28.53 -17.60
C LYS A 77 12.84 29.80 -16.92
N GLU A 78 14.11 30.16 -17.16
CA GLU A 78 14.59 31.49 -16.83
C GLU A 78 13.87 32.52 -17.72
N ALA A 79 13.45 33.63 -17.12
CA ALA A 79 12.75 34.72 -17.78
C ALA A 79 13.76 35.70 -18.41
#